data_AF-A0A1B6CUJ7-F1
#
_entry.id   AF-A0A1B6CUJ7-F1
#
_cell.length_a   1.000
_cell.length_b   1.000
_cell.length_c   1.000
_cell.angle_alpha   90.00
_cell.angle_beta   90.00
_cell.angle_gamma   90.00
#
_symmetry.space_group_name_H-M   'P 1'
#
loop_
_entity.id
_entity.type
_entity.pdbx_description
1 polymer ?
#
loop_
_entity_poly.entity_id
_entity_poly.type
_entity_poly.pdbx_seq_one_letter_code
_entity_poly.pdbx_strand_id
1 'polypeptide(L)'
;MLTDVEEELGPIFMLINCAGSSVCGKMEDLSVTDFKHMMDLNYMGSVLPTKAVIGGMKSRGSGHVIFIASQAAMLGIFGYTAYSSSKFALRGLAEALYMEAKPFGITVTVALPPDTDTPGFAEEEKAKITETREICQASGLMSADLVALRVLDDAIDGKFYSFVGLEGFIQKTLCVGMAPVTSFCELISEVFLMGLMRFISTFYLLSFERIVQKCMKNKDSAKKSM
;
A
#
# COMPACT_ATOMS: atom_id res chain seq x y z
N MET A 1 -24.54 -13.93 -4.08
CA MET A 1 -24.57 -12.65 -3.32
C MET A 1 -23.87 -12.86 -1.98
N LEU A 2 -23.51 -11.80 -1.24
CA LEU A 2 -22.84 -11.92 0.07
C LEU A 2 -23.64 -12.80 1.06
N THR A 3 -24.97 -12.64 1.04
CA THR A 3 -25.92 -13.45 1.83
C THR A 3 -25.77 -14.94 1.56
N ASP A 4 -25.70 -15.34 0.29
CA ASP A 4 -25.60 -16.75 -0.09
C ASP A 4 -24.31 -17.38 0.44
N VAL A 5 -23.21 -16.61 0.42
CA VAL A 5 -21.92 -17.05 0.98
C VAL A 5 -22.00 -17.21 2.49
N GLU A 6 -22.65 -16.26 3.19
CA GLU A 6 -22.80 -16.35 4.64
C GLU A 6 -23.79 -17.45 5.08
N GLU A 7 -24.80 -17.77 4.26
CA GLU A 7 -25.72 -18.88 4.49
C GLU A 7 -25.04 -20.25 4.32
N GLU A 8 -24.14 -20.38 3.34
CA GLU A 8 -23.44 -21.64 3.06
C GLU A 8 -22.22 -21.88 3.96
N LEU A 9 -21.39 -20.85 4.16
CA LEU A 9 -20.08 -20.97 4.82
C LEU A 9 -20.05 -20.36 6.22
N GLY A 10 -21.10 -19.67 6.62
CA GLY A 10 -21.17 -18.92 7.87
C GLY A 10 -20.67 -17.48 7.75
N PRO A 11 -20.70 -16.72 8.87
CA PRO A 11 -20.43 -15.29 8.85
C PRO A 11 -19.01 -14.96 8.38
N ILE A 12 -18.86 -13.86 7.64
CA ILE A 12 -17.53 -13.41 7.20
C ILE A 12 -16.66 -13.02 8.40
N PHE A 13 -15.66 -13.83 8.69
CA PHE A 13 -14.67 -13.59 9.75
C PHE A 13 -13.65 -12.52 9.34
N MET A 14 -13.19 -12.57 8.08
CA MET A 14 -12.12 -11.71 7.58
C MET A 14 -12.43 -11.27 6.15
N LEU A 15 -12.31 -9.96 5.89
CA LEU A 15 -12.36 -9.38 4.55
C LEU A 15 -10.95 -8.92 4.15
N ILE A 16 -10.43 -9.42 3.04
CA ILE A 16 -9.17 -8.97 2.44
C ILE A 16 -9.50 -8.20 1.15
N ASN A 17 -9.40 -6.88 1.22
CA ASN A 17 -9.50 -6.01 0.04
C ASN A 17 -8.20 -6.09 -0.76
N CYS A 18 -8.12 -7.07 -1.66
CA CYS A 18 -6.92 -7.39 -2.44
C CYS A 18 -6.99 -6.93 -3.91
N ALA A 19 -8.19 -6.75 -4.46
CA ALA A 19 -8.33 -6.38 -5.86
C ALA A 19 -7.70 -5.00 -6.13
N GLY A 20 -6.87 -4.93 -7.18
CA GLY A 20 -6.23 -3.69 -7.55
C GLY A 20 -5.31 -3.84 -8.76
N SER A 21 -4.92 -2.71 -9.33
CA SER A 21 -3.92 -2.62 -10.39
C SER A 21 -3.13 -1.32 -10.27
N SER A 22 -2.16 -1.14 -11.15
CA SER A 22 -1.31 0.03 -11.22
C SER A 22 -1.29 0.58 -12.65
N VAL A 23 -1.11 1.89 -12.74
CA VAL A 23 -0.84 2.59 -13.99
C VAL A 23 0.39 3.45 -13.78
N CYS A 24 1.39 3.27 -14.64
CA CYS A 24 2.63 4.03 -14.64
C CYS A 24 2.63 5.06 -15.76
N GLY A 25 2.90 6.32 -15.44
CA GLY A 25 3.01 7.40 -16.41
C GLY A 25 3.27 8.74 -15.73
N LYS A 26 3.79 9.70 -16.50
CA LYS A 26 3.93 11.07 -16.00
C LYS A 26 2.57 11.75 -15.92
N MET A 27 2.47 12.77 -15.07
CA MET A 27 1.21 13.49 -14.85
C MET A 27 0.59 14.01 -16.15
N GLU A 28 1.42 14.55 -17.04
CA GLU A 28 1.03 15.11 -18.34
C GLU A 28 0.65 14.05 -19.38
N ASP A 29 1.11 12.81 -19.21
CA ASP A 29 0.88 11.70 -20.14
C ASP A 29 -0.35 10.86 -19.74
N LEU A 30 -0.78 10.94 -18.47
CA LEU A 30 -1.94 10.23 -17.96
C LEU A 30 -3.23 10.99 -18.22
N SER A 31 -4.26 10.28 -18.67
CA SER A 31 -5.59 10.84 -18.83
C SER A 31 -6.30 10.94 -17.48
N VAL A 32 -7.27 11.85 -17.35
CA VAL A 32 -8.15 11.91 -16.17
C VAL A 32 -8.89 10.58 -15.93
N THR A 33 -9.17 9.83 -17.00
CA THR A 33 -9.79 8.51 -16.92
C THR A 33 -8.90 7.50 -16.20
N ASP A 34 -7.58 7.59 -16.34
CA ASP A 34 -6.65 6.71 -15.62
C ASP A 34 -6.71 6.95 -14.10
N PHE A 35 -6.80 8.23 -13.68
CA PHE A 35 -6.99 8.57 -12.27
C PHE A 35 -8.33 8.05 -11.73
N LYS A 36 -9.41 8.24 -12.49
CA LYS A 36 -10.73 7.71 -12.11
C LYS A 36 -10.70 6.19 -12.00
N HIS A 37 -10.12 5.52 -12.99
CA HIS A 37 -9.99 4.07 -12.99
C HIS A 37 -9.21 3.55 -11.77
N MET A 38 -8.08 4.17 -11.41
CA MET A 38 -7.33 3.81 -10.20
C MET A 38 -8.15 4.02 -8.93
N MET A 39 -8.91 5.12 -8.83
CA MET A 39 -9.78 5.36 -7.68
C MET A 39 -10.96 4.39 -7.64
N ASP A 40 -11.59 4.09 -8.77
CA ASP A 40 -12.72 3.17 -8.84
C ASP A 40 -12.30 1.75 -8.48
N LEU A 41 -11.18 1.28 -9.02
CA LEU A 41 -10.69 -0.07 -8.77
C LEU A 41 -10.04 -0.21 -7.38
N ASN A 42 -8.99 0.57 -7.09
CA ASN A 42 -8.21 0.36 -5.87
C ASN A 42 -8.94 0.87 -4.62
N TYR A 43 -9.62 2.02 -4.72
CA TYR A 43 -10.27 2.65 -3.57
C TYR A 43 -11.75 2.22 -3.45
N MET A 44 -12.59 2.53 -4.44
CA MET A 44 -14.02 2.18 -4.36
C MET A 44 -14.25 0.68 -4.35
N GLY A 45 -13.42 -0.09 -5.07
CA GLY A 45 -13.40 -1.55 -5.00
C GLY A 45 -13.13 -2.11 -3.60
N SER A 46 -12.51 -1.32 -2.70
CA SER A 46 -12.33 -1.67 -1.29
C SER A 46 -13.47 -1.12 -0.40
N VAL A 47 -13.99 0.07 -0.71
CA VAL A 47 -15.10 0.70 0.03
C VAL A 47 -16.36 -0.15 -0.01
N LEU A 48 -16.74 -0.63 -1.20
CA LEU A 48 -17.99 -1.35 -1.43
C LEU A 48 -18.09 -2.65 -0.61
N PRO A 49 -17.15 -3.61 -0.71
CA PRO A 49 -17.19 -4.84 0.10
C PRO A 49 -17.05 -4.54 1.60
N THR A 50 -16.22 -3.57 1.98
CA THR A 50 -16.10 -3.15 3.40
C THR A 50 -17.44 -2.67 3.94
N LYS A 51 -18.16 -1.80 3.20
CA LYS A 51 -19.49 -1.33 3.57
C LYS A 51 -20.49 -2.48 3.69
N ALA A 52 -20.38 -3.51 2.85
CA ALA A 52 -21.28 -4.66 2.86
C ALA A 52 -21.10 -5.54 4.11
N VAL A 53 -19.86 -5.74 4.59
CA VAL A 53 -19.58 -6.68 5.70
C VAL A 53 -19.53 -6.00 7.08
N ILE A 54 -19.19 -4.70 7.16
CA ILE A 54 -18.85 -4.06 8.43
C ILE A 54 -20.01 -4.05 9.43
N GLY A 55 -21.26 -3.95 8.96
CA GLY A 55 -22.44 -4.01 9.82
C GLY A 55 -22.55 -5.36 10.53
N GLY A 56 -22.41 -6.46 9.78
CA GLY A 56 -22.44 -7.82 10.34
C GLY A 56 -21.30 -8.08 11.32
N MET A 57 -20.08 -7.62 11.00
CA MET A 57 -18.93 -7.71 11.92
C MET A 57 -19.20 -6.94 13.23
N LYS A 58 -19.75 -5.73 13.16
CA LYS A 58 -20.08 -4.91 14.35
C LYS A 58 -21.14 -5.57 15.22
N SER A 59 -22.17 -6.14 14.63
CA SER A 59 -23.22 -6.86 15.37
C SER A 59 -22.68 -8.08 16.12
N ARG A 60 -21.65 -8.74 15.61
CA ARG A 60 -21.02 -9.92 16.23
C ARG A 60 -19.91 -9.59 17.22
N GLY A 61 -19.41 -8.34 17.21
CA GLY A 61 -18.30 -7.94 18.07
C GLY A 61 -16.94 -8.53 17.65
N SER A 62 -16.81 -8.97 16.39
CA SER A 62 -15.60 -9.63 15.88
C SER A 62 -15.51 -9.54 14.35
N GLY A 63 -14.29 -9.30 13.87
CA GLY A 63 -13.94 -9.35 12.45
C GLY A 63 -12.59 -8.71 12.15
N HIS A 64 -12.07 -8.99 10.96
CA HIS A 64 -10.83 -8.41 10.46
C HIS A 64 -11.06 -7.78 9.09
N VAL A 65 -10.67 -6.52 8.91
CA VAL A 65 -10.70 -5.84 7.61
C VAL A 65 -9.28 -5.49 7.19
N ILE A 66 -8.83 -6.08 6.09
CA ILE A 66 -7.48 -5.88 5.57
C ILE A 66 -7.58 -5.10 4.26
N PHE A 67 -6.71 -4.11 4.09
CA PHE A 67 -6.51 -3.39 2.83
C PHE A 67 -5.12 -3.69 2.28
N ILE A 68 -5.05 -4.27 1.08
CA ILE A 68 -3.79 -4.43 0.36
C ILE A 68 -3.45 -3.11 -0.32
N ALA A 69 -2.70 -2.27 0.39
CA ALA A 69 -2.24 -0.99 -0.12
C ALA A 69 -0.97 -1.19 -0.96
N SER A 70 0.14 -0.56 -0.57
CA SER A 70 1.46 -0.67 -1.18
C SER A 70 2.43 0.15 -0.33
N GLN A 71 3.74 -0.10 -0.44
CA GLN A 71 4.74 0.90 -0.04
C GLN A 71 4.51 2.28 -0.69
N ALA A 72 3.93 2.31 -1.89
CA ALA A 72 3.49 3.52 -2.58
C ALA A 72 2.31 4.26 -1.90
N ALA A 73 1.78 3.74 -0.79
CA ALA A 73 0.84 4.44 0.10
C ALA A 73 1.55 5.26 1.20
N MET A 74 2.87 5.11 1.34
CA MET A 74 3.68 5.80 2.35
C MET A 74 4.61 6.85 1.74
N LEU A 75 5.00 6.66 0.48
CA LEU A 75 5.84 7.56 -0.28
C LEU A 75 5.34 7.66 -1.72
N GLY A 76 5.31 8.87 -2.27
CA GLY A 76 5.05 9.09 -3.69
C GLY A 76 6.25 8.69 -4.54
N ILE A 77 6.02 7.92 -5.60
CA ILE A 77 7.06 7.43 -6.50
C ILE A 77 6.86 8.08 -7.87
N PHE A 78 7.97 8.43 -8.53
CA PHE A 78 7.94 9.00 -9.88
C PHE A 78 7.16 8.09 -10.82
N GLY A 79 6.26 8.64 -11.63
CA GLY A 79 5.43 7.88 -12.55
C GLY A 79 4.20 7.20 -11.94
N TYR A 80 3.97 7.30 -10.62
CA TYR A 80 2.80 6.72 -9.96
C TYR A 80 1.83 7.77 -9.40
N THR A 81 1.67 8.91 -10.07
CA THR A 81 0.75 9.97 -9.59
C THR A 81 -0.68 9.45 -9.41
N ALA A 82 -1.23 8.71 -10.37
CA ALA A 82 -2.56 8.10 -10.25
C ALA A 82 -2.58 6.93 -9.24
N TYR A 83 -1.61 6.01 -9.35
CA TYR A 83 -1.55 4.82 -8.50
C TYR A 83 -1.30 5.14 -7.03
N SER A 84 -0.22 5.87 -6.70
CA SER A 84 0.09 6.27 -5.32
C SER A 84 -1.08 7.02 -4.69
N SER A 85 -1.72 7.97 -5.39
CA SER A 85 -2.88 8.69 -4.86
C SER A 85 -4.00 7.74 -4.41
N SER A 86 -4.32 6.71 -5.22
CA SER A 86 -5.33 5.71 -4.85
C SER A 86 -4.94 4.85 -3.64
N LYS A 87 -3.64 4.54 -3.49
CA LYS A 87 -3.12 3.75 -2.36
C LYS A 87 -3.00 4.56 -1.07
N PHE A 88 -2.68 5.85 -1.15
CA PHE A 88 -2.77 6.80 -0.04
C PHE A 88 -4.22 6.97 0.43
N ALA A 89 -5.20 6.97 -0.49
CA ALA A 89 -6.62 7.04 -0.13
C ALA A 89 -7.07 5.85 0.74
N LEU A 90 -6.55 4.64 0.47
CA LEU A 90 -6.82 3.46 1.32
C LEU A 90 -6.30 3.63 2.74
N ARG A 91 -5.14 4.26 2.92
CA ARG A 91 -4.61 4.56 4.26
C ARG A 91 -5.56 5.49 5.02
N GLY A 92 -6.01 6.58 4.40
CA GLY A 92 -6.96 7.50 5.02
C GLY A 92 -8.29 6.82 5.39
N LEU A 93 -8.82 5.97 4.51
CA LEU A 93 -9.99 5.15 4.79
C LEU A 93 -9.78 4.23 6.00
N ALA A 94 -8.65 3.52 6.04
CA ALA A 94 -8.35 2.56 7.09
C ALA A 94 -8.15 3.23 8.46
N GLU A 95 -7.44 4.36 8.52
CA GLU A 95 -7.24 5.11 9.77
C GLU A 95 -8.58 5.61 10.34
N ALA A 96 -9.49 6.10 9.49
CA ALA A 96 -10.83 6.50 9.91
C ALA A 96 -11.67 5.29 10.35
N LEU A 97 -11.71 4.23 9.53
CA LEU A 97 -12.49 3.02 9.82
C LEU A 97 -12.04 2.34 11.12
N TYR A 98 -10.74 2.34 11.42
CA TYR A 98 -10.20 1.78 12.65
C TYR A 98 -10.88 2.38 13.89
N MET A 99 -11.06 3.71 13.91
CA MET A 99 -11.73 4.38 15.03
C MET A 99 -13.21 3.98 15.14
N GLU A 100 -13.90 3.81 14.00
CA GLU A 100 -15.29 3.38 13.98
C GLU A 100 -15.50 1.90 14.35
N ALA A 101 -14.47 1.07 14.12
CA ALA A 101 -14.56 -0.39 14.19
C ALA A 101 -14.01 -0.93 15.52
N LYS A 102 -12.99 -0.29 16.09
CA LYS A 102 -12.30 -0.75 17.32
C LYS A 102 -13.22 -0.97 18.53
N PRO A 103 -14.22 -0.12 18.83
CA PRO A 103 -15.14 -0.36 19.96
C PRO A 103 -15.96 -1.65 19.83
N PHE A 104 -16.07 -2.18 18.60
CA PHE A 104 -16.83 -3.38 18.28
C PHE A 104 -15.93 -4.62 18.13
N GLY A 105 -14.67 -4.59 18.60
CA GLY A 105 -13.78 -5.75 18.54
C GLY A 105 -13.30 -6.12 17.12
N ILE A 106 -13.40 -5.19 16.17
CA ILE A 106 -12.98 -5.38 14.79
C ILE A 106 -11.58 -4.79 14.61
N THR A 107 -10.68 -5.53 13.99
CA THR A 107 -9.35 -5.03 13.64
C THR A 107 -9.31 -4.54 12.20
N VAL A 108 -8.46 -3.54 11.95
CA VAL A 108 -8.19 -3.02 10.61
C VAL A 108 -6.69 -3.08 10.38
N THR A 109 -6.27 -3.64 9.24
CA THR A 109 -4.85 -3.77 8.87
C THR A 109 -4.62 -3.20 7.48
N VAL A 110 -3.59 -2.37 7.33
CA VAL A 110 -3.09 -1.86 6.06
C VAL A 110 -1.80 -2.60 5.72
N ALA A 111 -1.86 -3.46 4.71
CA ALA A 111 -0.70 -4.15 4.20
C ALA A 111 0.06 -3.24 3.22
N LEU A 112 1.38 -3.18 3.39
CA LEU A 112 2.30 -2.34 2.62
C LEU A 112 3.32 -3.23 1.88
N PRO A 113 2.86 -4.08 0.94
CA PRO A 113 3.76 -4.95 0.20
C PRO A 113 4.75 -4.13 -0.65
N PRO A 114 6.01 -4.59 -0.77
CA PRO A 114 6.94 -4.12 -1.79
C PRO A 114 6.57 -4.73 -3.16
N ASP A 115 7.43 -4.54 -4.16
CA ASP A 115 7.36 -5.29 -5.42
C ASP A 115 7.27 -6.80 -5.12
N THR A 116 6.19 -7.42 -5.60
CA THR A 116 5.81 -8.80 -5.26
C THR A 116 5.59 -9.60 -6.54
N ASP A 117 6.20 -10.79 -6.60
CA ASP A 117 6.13 -11.69 -7.75
C ASP A 117 4.70 -12.18 -7.98
N THR A 118 4.01 -11.52 -8.90
CA THR A 118 2.62 -11.77 -9.24
C THR A 118 2.40 -11.56 -10.74
N PRO A 119 1.37 -12.18 -11.34
CA PRO A 119 1.00 -11.89 -12.72
C PRO A 119 0.70 -10.40 -12.96
N GLY A 120 0.09 -9.71 -11.97
CA GLY A 120 -0.20 -8.28 -12.05
C GLY A 120 1.07 -7.43 -12.12
N PHE A 121 2.08 -7.75 -11.31
CA PHE A 121 3.38 -7.07 -11.35
C PHE A 121 4.11 -7.30 -12.68
N ALA A 122 4.03 -8.52 -13.23
CA ALA A 122 4.63 -8.82 -14.53
C ALA A 122 4.02 -7.99 -15.68
N GLU A 123 2.72 -7.67 -15.62
CA GLU A 123 2.08 -6.75 -16.57
C GLU A 123 2.48 -5.29 -16.32
N GLU A 124 2.51 -4.85 -15.06
CA GLU A 124 2.97 -3.50 -14.68
C GLU A 124 4.38 -3.21 -15.20
N GLU A 125 5.30 -4.16 -15.06
CA GLU A 125 6.71 -4.01 -15.42
C GLU A 125 6.92 -3.68 -16.91
N LYS A 126 6.01 -4.13 -17.78
CA LYS A 126 6.02 -3.83 -19.22
C LYS A 126 5.72 -2.35 -19.50
N ALA A 127 4.86 -1.74 -18.69
CA ALA A 127 4.41 -0.36 -18.85
C ALA A 127 5.29 0.65 -18.09
N LYS A 128 6.18 0.21 -17.19
CA LYS A 128 7.03 1.13 -16.41
C LYS A 128 7.93 1.97 -17.30
N ILE A 129 7.88 3.28 -17.07
CA ILE A 129 8.84 4.23 -17.63
C ILE A 129 10.22 4.06 -16.97
N THR A 130 11.28 4.45 -17.69
CA THR A 130 12.68 4.21 -17.28
C THR A 130 12.98 4.70 -15.87
N GLU A 131 12.54 5.91 -15.53
CA GLU A 131 12.75 6.52 -14.21
C GLU A 131 12.17 5.67 -13.09
N THR A 132 10.91 5.24 -13.24
CA THR A 132 10.19 4.43 -12.25
C THR A 132 10.85 3.06 -12.12
N ARG A 133 11.24 2.44 -13.23
CA ARG A 133 11.92 1.15 -13.23
C ARG A 133 13.24 1.20 -12.47
N GLU A 134 14.09 2.22 -12.72
CA GLU A 134 15.36 2.37 -12.01
C GLU A 134 15.16 2.63 -10.50
N ILE A 135 14.09 3.34 -10.11
CA ILE A 135 13.73 3.56 -8.70
C ILE A 135 13.32 2.23 -8.03
N CYS A 136 12.41 1.46 -8.65
CA CYS A 136 11.86 0.23 -8.07
C CYS A 136 12.88 -0.92 -7.99
N GLN A 137 13.80 -1.04 -8.96
CA GLN A 137 14.78 -2.14 -9.00
C GLN A 137 15.71 -2.20 -7.78
N ALA A 138 15.82 -1.13 -6.99
CA ALA A 138 16.63 -1.09 -5.78
C ALA A 138 16.07 -1.96 -4.64
N SER A 139 14.78 -2.27 -4.65
CA SER A 139 14.06 -2.87 -3.51
C SER A 139 13.98 -4.40 -3.51
N GLY A 140 14.35 -5.04 -4.63
CA GLY A 140 14.24 -6.51 -4.81
C GLY A 140 12.80 -6.99 -4.96
N LEU A 141 12.62 -8.24 -5.42
CA LEU A 141 11.31 -8.86 -5.64
C LEU A 141 10.99 -9.86 -4.54
N MET A 142 9.81 -9.74 -3.91
CA MET A 142 9.36 -10.65 -2.85
C MET A 142 8.41 -11.72 -3.36
N SER A 143 8.42 -12.90 -2.73
CA SER A 143 7.43 -13.96 -3.01
C SER A 143 6.03 -13.56 -2.53
N ALA A 144 5.01 -13.80 -3.36
CA ALA A 144 3.61 -13.59 -3.00
C ALA A 144 3.19 -14.41 -1.76
N ASP A 145 3.69 -15.63 -1.61
CA ASP A 145 3.37 -16.49 -0.46
C ASP A 145 3.89 -15.89 0.85
N LEU A 146 5.13 -15.39 0.83
CA LEU A 146 5.73 -14.74 2.00
C LEU A 146 4.95 -13.49 2.41
N VAL A 147 4.57 -12.67 1.42
CA VAL A 147 3.77 -11.47 1.65
C VAL A 147 2.40 -11.84 2.21
N ALA A 148 1.71 -12.82 1.62
CA ALA A 148 0.39 -13.25 2.04
C ALA A 148 0.39 -13.79 3.48
N LEU A 149 1.35 -14.67 3.81
CA LEU A 149 1.51 -15.21 5.16
C LEU A 149 1.75 -14.10 6.17
N ARG A 150 2.64 -13.15 5.84
CA ARG A 150 2.94 -12.05 6.76
C ARG A 150 1.74 -11.15 7.03
N VAL A 151 0.98 -10.83 5.98
CA VAL A 151 -0.25 -10.02 6.08
C VAL A 151 -1.29 -10.72 6.95
N LEU A 152 -1.46 -12.03 6.77
CA LEU A 152 -2.39 -12.82 7.56
C LEU A 152 -1.99 -12.83 9.05
N ASP A 153 -0.73 -13.13 9.35
CA ASP A 153 -0.22 -13.16 10.73
C ASP A 153 -0.37 -11.80 11.42
N ASP A 154 0.04 -10.72 10.77
CA ASP A 154 -0.07 -9.36 11.33
C ASP A 154 -1.54 -8.94 11.53
N ALA A 155 -2.45 -9.35 10.64
CA ALA A 155 -3.88 -9.06 10.75
C ALA A 155 -4.56 -9.84 11.88
N ILE A 156 -4.18 -11.10 12.08
CA ILE A 156 -4.64 -11.94 13.21
C ILE A 156 -4.13 -11.36 14.54
N ASP A 157 -2.87 -10.90 14.57
CA ASP A 157 -2.28 -10.21 15.72
C ASP A 157 -2.93 -8.83 16.00
N GLY A 158 -3.80 -8.35 15.11
CA GLY A 158 -4.48 -7.07 15.23
C GLY A 158 -3.59 -5.85 14.99
N LYS A 159 -2.46 -6.02 14.29
CA LYS A 159 -1.57 -4.92 13.92
C LYS A 159 -2.19 -4.04 12.86
N PHE A 160 -2.02 -2.73 13.02
CA PHE A 160 -2.59 -1.77 12.07
C PHE A 160 -1.80 -1.72 10.76
N TYR A 161 -0.47 -1.86 10.81
CA TYR A 161 0.38 -1.96 9.63
C TYR A 161 1.01 -3.34 9.51
N SER A 162 0.98 -3.89 8.30
CA SER A 162 1.77 -5.08 7.93
C SER A 162 2.75 -4.73 6.82
N PHE A 163 3.99 -5.22 6.94
CA PHE A 163 5.06 -4.95 5.99
C PHE A 163 6.07 -6.10 5.98
N VAL A 164 6.90 -6.13 4.94
CA VAL A 164 7.96 -7.14 4.77
C VAL A 164 9.31 -6.43 4.61
N GLY A 165 10.34 -6.99 5.26
CA GLY A 165 11.73 -6.54 5.11
C GLY A 165 12.07 -5.22 5.81
N LEU A 166 13.35 -4.85 5.70
CA LEU A 166 13.91 -3.66 6.34
C LEU A 166 13.37 -2.36 5.73
N GLU A 167 13.17 -2.32 4.42
CA GLU A 167 12.61 -1.13 3.76
C GLU A 167 11.19 -0.84 4.25
N GLY A 168 10.34 -1.86 4.32
CA GLY A 168 8.98 -1.73 4.86
C GLY A 168 9.00 -1.23 6.30
N PHE A 169 9.92 -1.73 7.13
CA PHE A 169 10.11 -1.25 8.50
C PHE A 169 10.47 0.25 8.54
N ILE A 170 11.46 0.67 7.75
CA ILE A 170 11.92 2.07 7.68
C ILE A 170 10.77 2.98 7.23
N GLN A 171 10.10 2.65 6.12
CA GLN A 171 8.99 3.44 5.59
C GLN A 171 7.84 3.54 6.59
N LYS A 172 7.46 2.41 7.20
CA LYS A 172 6.40 2.38 8.23
C LYS A 172 6.78 3.26 9.42
N THR A 173 7.97 3.11 10.00
CA THR A 173 8.41 3.94 11.15
C THR A 173 8.44 5.43 10.82
N LEU A 174 8.76 5.81 9.58
CA LEU A 174 8.79 7.21 9.15
C LEU A 174 7.42 7.80 8.88
N CYS A 175 6.51 6.98 8.35
CA CYS A 175 5.23 7.43 7.86
C CYS A 175 4.07 7.11 8.83
N VAL A 176 4.33 6.44 9.96
CA VAL A 176 3.32 6.10 10.97
C VAL A 176 2.60 7.34 11.48
N GLY A 177 3.31 8.45 11.72
CA GLY A 177 2.68 9.74 12.08
C GLY A 177 1.71 9.60 13.26
N MET A 178 0.43 9.86 13.01
CA MET A 178 -0.67 9.74 13.98
C MET A 178 -1.51 8.45 13.81
N ALA A 179 -1.00 7.49 13.05
CA ALA A 179 -1.69 6.23 12.84
C ALA A 179 -1.86 5.45 14.17
N PRO A 180 -2.83 4.52 14.22
CA PRO A 180 -3.08 3.73 15.41
C PRO A 180 -1.85 2.99 15.95
N VAL A 181 -1.66 3.09 17.27
CA VAL A 181 -0.66 2.31 18.00
C VAL A 181 -1.28 0.98 18.43
N THR A 182 -0.71 -0.13 17.95
CA THR A 182 -1.19 -1.48 18.26
C THR A 182 -0.33 -2.23 19.28
N SER A 183 0.92 -1.79 19.51
CA SER A 183 1.81 -2.38 20.51
C SER A 183 2.64 -1.32 21.23
N PHE A 184 2.86 -1.51 22.53
CA PHE A 184 3.74 -0.64 23.32
C PHE A 184 5.20 -0.72 22.86
N CYS A 185 5.69 -1.92 22.54
CA CYS A 185 7.06 -2.10 22.03
C CYS A 185 7.24 -1.43 20.68
N GLU A 186 6.22 -1.49 19.82
CA GLU A 186 6.17 -0.80 18.53
C GLU A 186 6.29 0.71 18.73
N LEU A 187 5.46 1.31 19.58
CA LEU A 187 5.53 2.74 19.90
C LEU A 187 6.91 3.18 20.38
N ILE A 188 7.49 2.43 21.32
CA ILE A 188 8.82 2.73 21.84
C ILE A 188 9.86 2.68 20.71
N SER A 189 9.83 1.62 19.87
CA SER A 189 10.76 1.51 18.74
C SER A 189 10.63 2.68 17.77
N GLU A 190 9.41 3.14 17.50
CA GLU A 190 9.14 4.26 16.59
C GLU A 190 9.69 5.57 17.16
N VAL A 191 9.41 5.87 18.43
CA VAL A 191 9.88 7.09 19.09
C VAL A 191 11.40 7.20 19.06
N PHE A 192 12.11 6.10 19.35
CA PHE A 192 13.58 6.11 19.37
C PHE A 192 14.22 6.08 17.99
N LEU A 193 13.62 5.38 17.01
CA LEU A 193 14.24 5.18 15.71
C LEU A 193 13.85 6.24 14.68
N MET A 194 12.72 6.95 14.84
CA MET A 194 12.20 7.88 13.85
C MET A 194 13.22 8.95 13.42
N GLY A 195 13.96 9.55 14.35
CA GLY A 195 14.99 10.54 14.02
C GLY A 195 16.14 9.96 13.19
N LEU A 196 16.65 8.78 13.57
CA LEU A 196 17.69 8.07 12.85
C LEU A 196 17.22 7.66 11.45
N MET A 197 16.02 7.07 11.35
CA MET A 197 15.45 6.67 10.07
C MET A 197 15.21 7.87 9.17
N ARG A 198 14.90 9.05 9.73
CA ARG A 198 14.64 10.26 8.94
C ARG A 198 15.92 10.79 8.29
N PHE A 199 17.04 10.64 8.99
CA PHE A 199 18.35 10.93 8.43
C PHE A 199 18.69 9.96 7.29
N ILE A 200 18.52 8.65 7.51
CA ILE A 200 18.76 7.60 6.50
C ILE A 200 17.89 7.83 5.26
N SER A 201 16.61 8.13 5.42
CA SER A 201 15.70 8.35 4.29
C SER A 201 16.04 9.56 3.43
N THR A 202 16.79 10.52 3.97
CA THR A 202 17.28 11.66 3.17
C THR A 202 18.24 11.17 2.07
N PHE A 203 19.10 10.20 2.36
CA PHE A 203 19.95 9.59 1.33
C PHE A 203 19.14 8.79 0.30
N TYR A 204 18.05 8.15 0.73
CA TYR A 204 17.14 7.43 -0.15
C TYR A 204 16.46 8.38 -1.14
N LEU A 205 15.91 9.49 -0.66
CA LEU A 205 15.29 10.52 -1.50
C LEU A 205 16.30 11.17 -2.45
N LEU A 206 17.52 11.46 -1.97
CA LEU A 206 18.59 11.97 -2.82
C LEU A 206 19.01 10.96 -3.91
N SER A 207 18.96 9.66 -3.63
CA SER A 207 19.18 8.62 -4.62
C SER A 207 18.11 8.68 -5.73
N PHE A 208 16.84 8.78 -5.35
CA PHE A 208 15.73 8.88 -6.30
C PHE A 208 15.86 10.13 -7.18
N GLU A 209 16.18 11.28 -6.58
CA GLU A 209 16.40 12.51 -7.34
C GLU A 209 17.54 12.35 -8.36
N ARG A 210 18.67 11.75 -7.94
CA ARG A 210 19.80 11.49 -8.85
C ARG A 210 19.43 10.55 -10.00
N ILE A 211 18.64 9.50 -9.74
CA ILE A 211 18.14 8.58 -10.76
C ILE A 211 17.30 9.34 -11.80
N VAL A 212 16.34 10.16 -11.34
CA VAL A 212 15.48 10.96 -12.23
C VAL A 212 16.32 11.93 -13.06
N GLN A 213 17.22 12.69 -12.43
CA GLN A 213 18.10 13.64 -13.13
C GLN A 213 19.00 12.96 -14.17
N LYS A 214 19.53 11.77 -13.85
CA LYS A 214 20.34 10.97 -14.78
C LYS A 214 19.52 10.52 -15.99
N CYS A 215 18.31 10.01 -15.75
CA CYS A 215 17.40 9.60 -16.83
C CYS A 215 17.03 10.77 -17.75
N MET A 216 16.76 11.96 -17.19
CA MET A 216 16.47 13.17 -17.96
C MET A 216 17.65 13.58 -18.85
N LYS A 217 18.87 13.64 -18.29
CA LYS A 217 20.08 13.97 -19.05
C LYS A 217 20.32 13.00 -20.21
N ASN A 218 20.11 11.69 -19.98
CA ASN A 218 20.27 10.67 -21.01
C ASN A 218 19.27 10.85 -22.16
N LYS A 219 18.02 11.21 -21.86
CA LYS A 219 16.99 11.51 -22.87
C LYS A 219 17.35 12.75 -23.69
N ASP A 220 17.87 13.80 -23.05
CA ASP A 220 18.28 15.02 -23.74
C ASP A 220 19.50 14.78 -24.65
N SER A 221 20.46 13.97 -24.22
CA SER A 221 21.59 13.58 -25.08
C SER A 221 21.15 12.77 -26.29
N ALA A 222 20.22 11.83 -26.12
CA ALA A 222 19.70 11.00 -27.21
C ALA A 222 18.93 11.83 -28.25
N LYS A 223 18.18 12.85 -27.82
CA LYS A 223 17.50 13.80 -28.72
C LYS A 223 18.45 14.71 -29.50
N LYS A 224 19.62 15.05 -28.94
CA LYS A 224 20.64 15.87 -29.60
C LYS A 224 21.50 15.10 -30.61
N SER A 225 21.51 13.76 -30.53
CA SER A 225 22.23 12.88 -31.45
C SER A 225 21.39 12.37 -32.63
N MET A 226 20.10 12.73 -32.69
CA MET A 226 19.19 12.50 -33.82
C MET A 226 19.04 13.77 -34.64
#